data_AF-A0A3C0Z1Q7-F1
#
_entry.id   AF-A0A3C0Z1Q7-F1
#
_cell.length_a   1.000
_cell.length_b   1.000
_cell.length_c   1.000
_cell.angle_alpha   90.00
_cell.angle_beta   90.00
_cell.angle_gamma   90.00
#
_symmetry.space_group_name_H-M   'P 1'
#
loop_
_entity.id
_entity.type
_entity.pdbx_description
1 polymer ?
#
loop_
_entity_poly.entity_id
_entity_poly.type
_entity_poly.pdbx_seq_one_letter_code
_entity_poly.pdbx_strand_id
1 'polypeptide(L)' 'VSAADPKRQKKVDKELAKAQVELDKGDADRASGRHDKAITHYKKAWEHATRAAKEAAKQKE' A
#
# COMPACT_ATOMS: atom_id res chain seq x y z
N VAL A 1 -13.91 -6.97 -22.87
CA VAL A 1 -13.40 -6.68 -21.50
C VAL A 1 -11.91 -6.99 -21.54
N SER A 2 -11.04 -5.98 -21.66
CA SER A 2 -9.61 -6.22 -21.74
C SER A 2 -9.14 -6.82 -20.43
N ALA A 3 -8.70 -8.08 -20.48
CA ALA A 3 -8.21 -8.80 -19.31
C ALA A 3 -7.03 -8.00 -18.75
N ALA A 4 -7.18 -7.50 -17.52
CA ALA A 4 -6.08 -6.90 -16.78
C ALA A 4 -4.88 -7.84 -16.84
N ASP A 5 -3.70 -7.32 -17.20
CA ASP A 5 -2.48 -8.12 -17.26
C ASP A 5 -2.25 -8.77 -15.89
N PRO A 6 -2.34 -10.09 -15.76
CA PRO A 6 -2.34 -10.77 -14.46
C PRO A 6 -1.03 -10.58 -13.70
N LYS A 7 0.08 -10.26 -14.39
CA LYS A 7 1.34 -9.93 -13.73
C LYS A 7 1.30 -8.53 -13.12
N ARG A 8 0.63 -7.58 -13.77
CA ARG A 8 0.45 -6.22 -13.23
C ARG A 8 -0.54 -6.19 -12.08
N GLN A 9 -1.65 -6.93 -12.19
CA GLN A 9 -2.59 -7.06 -11.07
C GLN A 9 -1.90 -7.62 -9.83
N LYS A 10 -1.07 -8.67 -9.98
CA LYS A 10 -0.24 -9.19 -8.87
C LYS A 10 0.69 -8.14 -8.25
N LYS A 11 1.22 -7.18 -9.03
CA LYS A 11 2.04 -6.08 -8.50
C LYS A 11 1.20 -5.09 -7.71
N VAL A 12 0.01 -4.73 -8.21
CA VAL A 12 -0.95 -3.87 -7.52
C VAL A 12 -1.33 -4.52 -6.18
N ASP A 13 -1.75 -5.78 -6.20
CA ASP A 13 -2.16 -6.53 -5.00
C ASP A 13 -1.01 -6.64 -3.99
N LYS A 14 0.22 -6.86 -4.46
CA LYS A 14 1.41 -6.92 -3.60
C LYS A 14 1.69 -5.59 -2.90
N GLU A 15 1.59 -4.47 -3.60
CA GLU A 15 1.79 -3.16 -3.00
C GLU A 15 0.65 -2.79 -2.04
N LEU A 16 -0.60 -3.14 -2.36
CA LEU A 16 -1.73 -2.97 -1.42
C LEU A 16 -1.58 -3.82 -0.16
N ALA A 17 -1.12 -5.08 -0.27
CA ALA A 17 -0.85 -5.93 0.87
C ALA A 17 0.24 -5.34 1.78
N LYS A 18 1.31 -4.77 1.20
CA LYS A 18 2.34 -4.05 1.98
C LYS A 18 1.78 -2.82 2.66
N ALA A 19 0.92 -2.06 1.97
CA ALA A 19 0.27 -0.90 2.56
C ALA A 19 -0.55 -1.29 3.79
N GLN A 20 -1.35 -2.36 3.70
CA GLN A 20 -2.14 -2.86 4.83
C GLN A 20 -1.25 -3.27 6.01
N VAL A 21 -0.17 -4.02 5.76
CA VAL A 21 0.77 -4.42 6.82
C VAL A 21 1.38 -3.21 7.54
N GLU A 22 1.72 -2.14 6.81
CA GLU A 22 2.21 -0.92 7.43
C GLU A 22 1.11 -0.15 8.18
N LEU A 23 -0.15 -0.18 7.73
CA LEU A 23 -1.28 0.36 8.51
C LEU A 23 -1.43 -0.38 9.84
N ASP A 24 -1.42 -1.72 9.83
CA ASP A 24 -1.58 -2.54 11.03
C ASP A 24 -0.45 -2.27 12.05
N LYS A 25 0.79 -2.12 11.58
CA LYS A 25 1.94 -1.71 12.43
C LYS A 25 1.74 -0.30 12.98
N GLY A 26 1.28 0.63 12.14
CA GLY A 26 1.00 2.00 12.55
C GLY A 26 -0.07 2.05 13.64
N ASP A 27 -1.14 1.28 13.50
CA ASP A 27 -2.21 1.17 14.49
C ASP A 27 -1.73 0.57 15.80
N ALA A 28 -0.89 -0.48 15.76
CA ALA A 28 -0.28 -1.07 16.93
C ALA A 28 0.65 -0.09 17.68
N ASP A 29 1.46 0.67 16.96
CA ASP A 29 2.31 1.71 17.53
C ASP A 29 1.49 2.87 18.08
N ARG A 30 0.41 3.29 17.39
CA ARG A 30 -0.51 4.33 17.86
C ARG A 30 -1.17 3.91 19.16
N ALA A 31 -1.68 2.68 19.24
CA ALA A 31 -2.30 2.13 20.44
C ALA A 31 -1.32 2.03 21.62
N SER A 32 -0.02 1.85 21.32
CA SER A 32 1.05 1.84 22.33
C SER A 32 1.58 3.23 22.71
N GLY A 33 0.97 4.32 22.21
CA GLY A 33 1.43 5.69 22.44
C GLY A 33 2.70 6.10 21.67
N ARG A 34 3.22 5.24 20.78
CA ARG A 34 4.42 5.49 19.97
C ARG A 34 4.05 6.25 18.69
N HIS A 35 3.54 7.47 18.84
CA HIS A 35 2.96 8.24 17.75
C HIS A 35 3.95 8.54 16.60
N ASP A 36 5.21 8.83 16.88
CA ASP A 36 6.22 9.07 15.83
C ASP A 36 6.46 7.85 14.94
N LYS A 37 6.48 6.65 15.56
CA LYS A 37 6.61 5.39 14.83
C LYS A 37 5.35 5.08 14.05
N ALA A 38 4.18 5.32 14.64
CA ALA A 38 2.89 5.18 13.94
C ALA A 38 2.84 6.04 12.68
N ILE A 39 3.20 7.32 12.77
CA ILE A 39 3.28 8.25 11.63
C ILE A 39 4.26 7.72 10.56
N THR A 40 5.41 7.17 10.99
CA THR A 40 6.39 6.58 10.06
C THR A 40 5.79 5.40 9.30
N HIS A 41 5.07 4.52 9.98
CA HIS A 41 4.38 3.39 9.35
C HIS A 41 3.27 3.85 8.40
N TYR A 42 2.43 4.83 8.79
CA TYR A 42 1.40 5.36 7.91
C TYR A 42 1.95 6.03 6.65
N LYS A 43 3.09 6.74 6.74
CA LYS A 43 3.77 7.28 5.55
C LYS A 43 4.18 6.17 4.58
N LYS A 44 4.76 5.07 5.07
CA LYS A 44 5.11 3.91 4.24
C LYS A 44 3.89 3.25 3.62
N ALA A 45 2.79 3.12 4.37
CA ALA A 45 1.54 2.61 3.85
C ALA A 45 1.04 3.45 2.66
N TRP A 46 1.07 4.78 2.79
CA TRP A 46 0.70 5.70 1.73
C TRP A 46 1.60 5.60 0.49
N GLU A 47 2.92 5.45 0.68
CA GLU A 47 3.85 5.22 -0.43
C GLU A 47 3.52 3.95 -1.22
N HIS A 48 3.22 2.85 -0.52
CA HIS A 48 2.81 1.60 -1.13
C HIS A 48 1.48 1.72 -1.87
N ALA A 49 0.47 2.36 -1.26
CA ALA A 49 -0.81 2.62 -1.92
C ALA A 49 -0.66 3.48 -3.18
N THR A 50 0.19 4.51 -3.13
CA THR A 50 0.50 5.35 -4.29
C THR A 50 1.20 4.56 -5.40
N ARG A 51 2.12 3.64 -5.05
CA ARG A 51 2.76 2.74 -6.03
C ARG A 51 1.74 1.81 -6.67
N ALA A 52 0.82 1.24 -5.90
CA ALA A 52 -0.27 0.42 -6.42
C ALA A 52 -1.15 1.21 -7.41
N ALA A 53 -1.53 2.44 -7.05
CA ALA A 53 -2.32 3.32 -7.92
C ALA A 53 -1.59 3.65 -9.23
N LYS A 54 -0.28 3.92 -9.18
CA LYS A 54 0.54 4.15 -10.38
C LYS A 54 0.62 2.91 -11.27
N GLU A 55 0.82 1.73 -10.68
CA GLU A 55 0.85 0.48 -11.45
C GLU A 55 -0.51 0.14 -12.08
N ALA A 56 -1.61 0.48 -11.40
CA ALA A 56 -2.97 0.33 -11.95
C ALA A 56 -3.26 1.35 -13.06
N ALA A 57 -2.80 2.60 -12.93
CA ALA A 57 -2.98 3.65 -13.94
C ALA A 57 -2.27 3.32 -15.26
N LYS A 58 -1.13 2.63 -15.21
CA LYS A 58 -0.42 2.10 -16.39
C LYS A 58 -1.21 1.03 -17.19
N GLN A 59 -2.41 0.63 -16.75
CA GLN A 59 -3.30 -0.23 -17.55
C GLN A 59 -4.18 0.55 -18.54
N LYS A 60 -4.25 1.88 -18.41
CA LYS A 60 -5.10 2.73 -19.25
C LYS A 60 -4.38 3.39 -20.43
N GLU A 61 -3.05 3.29 -20.49
CA GLU A 61 -2.21 3.64 -21.65
C GLU A 61 -1.86 2.39 -22.45
#